data_AF-A0A354XIV1-F1
#
_entry.id   AF-A0A354XIV1-F1
#
_cell.length_a   1.000
_cell.length_b   1.000
_cell.length_c   1.000
_cell.angle_alpha   90.00
_cell.angle_beta   90.00
_cell.angle_gamma   90.00
#
_symmetry.space_group_name_H-M   'P 1'
#
loop_
_entity.id
_entity.type
_entity.pdbx_description
1 polymer ?
#
loop_
_entity_poly.entity_id
_entity_poly.type
_entity_poly.pdbx_seq_one_letter_code
_entity_poly.pdbx_strand_id
1 'polypeptide(L)' 'MAQGNNSIKKVLIVAFSLCIVCSVIVSTAAVALRPAQQLNQELDRKTNILNVARLYEPGMDVEEAFS' A
#
# COMPACT_ATOMS: atom_id res chain seq x y z
N MET A 1 9.03 -1.13 43.26
CA MET A 1 8.36 0.18 43.25
C MET A 1 7.38 0.19 42.08
N ALA A 2 6.10 -0.12 42.30
CA ALA A 2 5.09 -0.12 41.24
C ALA A 2 4.29 1.19 41.31
N GLN A 3 4.80 2.21 40.61
CA GLN A 3 4.37 3.59 40.78
C GLN A 3 3.19 3.96 39.86
N GLY A 4 1.97 3.80 40.37
CA GLY A 4 0.85 4.76 40.27
C GLY A 4 0.53 5.49 38.95
N ASN A 5 0.41 4.81 37.81
CA ASN A 5 0.05 5.45 36.54
C ASN A 5 -1.07 4.77 35.72
N ASN A 6 -1.70 3.71 36.23
CA ASN A 6 -2.87 3.07 35.62
C ASN A 6 -4.18 3.76 36.01
N SER A 7 -4.48 4.92 35.41
CA SER A 7 -5.78 5.58 35.54
C SER A 7 -6.59 5.37 34.25
N ILE A 8 -7.85 4.94 34.36
CA ILE A 8 -8.74 4.65 33.20
C ILE A 8 -8.77 5.83 32.21
N LYS A 9 -8.78 7.07 32.73
CA LYS A 9 -8.73 8.28 31.90
C LYS A 9 -7.46 8.35 31.05
N LYS A 10 -6.29 8.01 31.61
CA LYS A 10 -5.02 7.99 30.87
C LYS A 10 -5.00 6.89 29.82
N VAL A 11 -5.51 5.69 30.14
CA VAL A 11 -5.61 4.58 29.19
C VAL A 11 -6.46 4.97 27.98
N LEU A 12 -7.63 5.57 28.20
CA LEU A 12 -8.48 6.03 27.11
C LEU A 12 -7.79 7.10 26.26
N ILE A 13 -7.14 8.09 26.88
CA ILE A 13 -6.42 9.15 26.14
C ILE A 13 -5.31 8.56 25.25
N VAL A 14 -4.52 7.62 25.78
CA VAL A 14 -3.43 6.97 25.03
C VAL A 14 -4.00 6.09 23.91
N ALA A 15 -5.05 5.33 24.16
CA ALA A 15 -5.68 4.49 23.14
C ALA A 15 -6.23 5.34 21.98
N PHE A 16 -6.98 6.41 22.30
CA PHE A 16 -7.53 7.30 21.28
C PHE A 16 -6.44 8.04 20.49
N SER A 17 -5.38 8.51 21.16
CA SER A 17 -4.28 9.19 20.46
C SER A 17 -3.56 8.25 19.49
N LEU A 18 -3.29 7.01 19.92
CA LEU A 18 -2.67 6.00 19.07
C LEU A 18 -3.55 5.69 17.85
N CYS A 19 -4.85 5.47 18.06
CA CYS A 19 -5.79 5.17 16.97
C CYS A 19 -5.84 6.29 15.92
N ILE A 20 -5.90 7.55 16.37
CA ILE A 20 -5.93 8.70 15.45
C ILE A 20 -4.62 8.79 14.66
N VAL A 21 -3.46 8.70 15.32
CA VAL A 21 -2.16 8.78 14.64
C VAL A 21 -2.00 7.64 13.63
N CYS A 22 -2.29 6.40 14.03
CA CYS A 22 -2.16 5.24 13.15
C CYS A 22 -3.11 5.32 11.94
N SER A 23 -4.36 5.75 12.14
CA SER A 23 -5.33 5.89 11.03
C SER A 23 -4.90 6.92 9.99
N VAL A 24 -4.35 8.06 10.41
CA VAL A 24 -3.85 9.09 9.49
C VAL A 24 -2.66 8.59 8.69
N ILE A 25 -1.70 7.92 9.34
CA ILE A 25 -0.51 7.40 8.67
C ILE A 25 -0.90 6.34 7.62
N VAL A 26 -1.70 5.35 8.01
CA VAL A 26 -2.09 4.24 7.12
C VAL A 26 -2.94 4.75 5.95
N SER A 27 -3.91 5.63 6.20
CA SER A 27 -4.73 6.19 5.13
C SER A 27 -3.92 7.05 4.16
N THR A 28 -2.97 7.84 4.65
CA THR A 28 -2.10 8.67 3.80
C THR A 28 -1.20 7.80 2.92
N ALA A 29 -0.53 6.80 3.49
CA ALA A 29 0.29 5.87 2.73
C ALA A 29 -0.54 5.13 1.65
N ALA A 30 -1.74 4.69 2.02
CA ALA A 30 -2.64 4.01 1.10
C ALA A 30 -3.12 4.89 -0.06
N VAL A 31 -3.21 6.21 0.10
CA VAL A 31 -3.61 7.12 -0.99
C VAL A 31 -2.41 7.54 -1.84
N ALA A 32 -1.28 7.86 -1.20
CA ALA A 32 -0.08 8.31 -1.91
C ALA A 32 0.52 7.24 -2.83
N LEU A 33 0.45 5.96 -2.45
CA LEU A 33 1.02 4.85 -3.24
C LEU A 33 0.07 4.32 -4.33
N ARG A 34 -1.23 4.61 -4.26
CA ARG A 34 -2.22 4.17 -5.27
C ARG A 34 -1.84 4.46 -6.72
N PRO A 35 -1.40 5.68 -7.11
CA PRO A 35 -1.09 5.95 -8.52
C PRO A 35 0.07 5.09 -9.04
N ALA A 36 1.13 4.93 -8.24
CA ALA A 36 2.26 4.07 -8.60
C ALA A 36 1.84 2.59 -8.69
N GLN A 37 0.97 2.14 -7.78
CA GLN A 37 0.43 0.79 -7.82
C GLN A 37 -0.44 0.55 -9.07
N GLN A 38 -1.26 1.52 -9.47
CA GLN A 38 -2.10 1.42 -10.68
C GLN A 38 -1.26 1.29 -11.94
N LEU A 39 -0.20 2.11 -12.09
CA LEU A 39 0.73 2.01 -13.21
C LEU A 39 1.41 0.64 -13.27
N ASN A 40 1.98 0.19 -12.16
CA ASN A 40 2.65 -1.11 -12.10
C ASN A 40 1.67 -2.27 -12.32
N GLN A 41 0.42 -2.15 -11.85
CA GLN A 41 -0.63 -3.16 -12.03
C GLN A 41 -1.10 -3.24 -13.49
N GLU A 42 -1.14 -2.10 -14.20
CA GLU A 42 -1.40 -2.09 -15.64
C GLU A 42 -0.28 -2.77 -16.42
N LEU A 43 0.99 -2.44 -16.13
CA LEU A 43 2.15 -3.06 -16.74
C LEU A 43 2.22 -4.57 -16.46
N ASP A 44 1.95 -4.98 -15.22
CA ASP A 44 1.89 -6.39 -14.83
C ASP A 44 0.78 -7.13 -15.58
N ARG A 45 -0.40 -6.50 -15.73
CA ARG A 45 -1.50 -7.08 -16.51
C ARG A 45 -1.13 -7.26 -17.98
N LYS A 46 -0.54 -6.26 -18.62
CA LYS A 46 -0.06 -6.34 -20.02
C LYS A 46 0.98 -7.45 -20.17
N THR A 47 1.95 -7.49 -19.26
CA THR A 47 3.00 -8.53 -19.22
C THR A 47 2.41 -9.93 -19.05
N ASN A 48 1.46 -10.10 -18.12
CA ASN A 48 0.79 -11.37 -17.89
C ASN A 48 -0.04 -11.83 -19.10
N ILE A 49 -0.69 -10.90 -19.82
CA ILE A 49 -1.40 -11.22 -21.07
C ILE A 49 -0.43 -11.76 -22.13
N LEU A 50 0.72 -11.11 -22.31
CA LEU A 50 1.76 -11.60 -23.23
C LEU A 50 2.32 -12.95 -22.80
N ASN A 51 2.53 -13.15 -21.49
CA ASN A 51 3.00 -14.42 -20.93
C ASN A 51 2.04 -15.58 -21.23
N VAL A 52 0.72 -15.39 -20.99
CA VAL A 52 -0.26 -16.45 -21.26
C VAL A 52 -0.44 -16.72 -22.76
N ALA A 53 -0.26 -15.69 -23.60
CA ALA A 53 -0.27 -15.82 -25.05
C ALA A 53 1.04 -16.41 -25.61
N ARG A 54 2.07 -16.59 -24.77
CA ARG A 54 3.44 -16.99 -25.15
C ARG A 54 4.11 -16.02 -26.13
N LEU A 55 3.78 -14.75 -26.01
CA LEU A 55 4.32 -13.64 -26.81
C LEU A 55 5.27 -12.75 -26.01
N TYR A 56 5.50 -13.06 -24.73
CA TYR A 56 6.44 -12.31 -23.89
C TYR A 56 7.89 -12.74 -24.11
N GLU A 57 8.75 -11.77 -24.41
CA GLU A 57 10.20 -11.94 -24.52
C GLU A 57 10.92 -11.08 -23.47
N PRO A 58 11.95 -11.62 -22.78
CA PRO A 58 12.71 -10.86 -21.80
C PRO A 58 13.35 -9.61 -22.43
N GLY A 59 13.08 -8.44 -21.86
CA GLY A 59 13.61 -7.16 -22.33
C GLY A 59 12.81 -6.52 -23.47
N MET A 60 11.69 -7.11 -23.90
CA MET A 60 10.78 -6.46 -24.84
C MET A 60 10.06 -5.27 -24.19
N ASP A 61 9.75 -4.26 -25.00
CA ASP A 61 8.88 -3.17 -24.57
C ASP A 61 7.42 -3.66 -24.55
N VAL A 62 6.88 -3.81 -23.35
CA VAL A 62 5.51 -4.28 -23.13
C VAL A 62 4.48 -3.22 -23.53
N GLU A 63 4.82 -1.93 -23.54
CA GLU A 63 3.89 -0.89 -23.98
C GLU A 63 3.81 -0.84 -25.51
N GLU A 64 4.93 -1.01 -26.21
CA GLU A 64 4.99 -1.08 -27.67
C GLU A 64 4.16 -2.27 -28.21
N ALA A 65 4.21 -3.42 -27.54
CA ALA A 65 3.44 -4.61 -27.93
C ALA A 65 1.90 -4.43 -27.87
N PHE A 66 1.41 -3.40 -27.20
CA PHE A 66 -0.03 -3.07 -27.09
C PHE A 66 -0.41 -1.77 -27.82
N SER A 67 0.51 -1.19 -28.59
CA SER A 67 0.28 0.02 -29.40
C SER A 67 -0.41 -0.25 -30.73
#